data_AF-A0A183FCN4-F1
#
_entry.id   AF-A0A183FCN4-F1
#
_cell.length_a   1.000
_cell.length_b   1.000
_cell.length_c   1.000
_cell.angle_alpha   90.00
_cell.angle_beta   90.00
_cell.angle_gamma   90.00
#
_symmetry.space_group_name_H-M   'P 1'
#
loop_
_entity.id
_entity.type
_entity.pdbx_description
1 polymer ?
#
loop_
_entity_poly.entity_id
_entity_poly.type
_entity_poly.pdbx_seq_one_letter_code
_entity_poly.pdbx_strand_id
1 'polypeptide(L)'
;MEGESSQQQPPDAANQDEAPSASGFRLDPKDIQIIVDSVTEQSQARQSSSSLAPVFKREGYAKQYEFNASIIRKLLPLQEYQEISLIVSDAIHDLQTRNETLKIADDHPEVFQFLENRSKAETLKTMDPKLGEFMETLKKKDE
;
A
#
# COMPACT_ATOMS: atom_id res chain seq x y z
N MET A 1 2.91 12.91 86.54
CA MET A 1 1.78 12.45 85.72
C MET A 1 0.59 13.34 86.11
N GLU A 2 0.59 14.62 85.73
CA GLU A 2 0.34 15.12 84.36
C GLU A 2 -1.06 14.71 83.87
N GLY A 3 -1.99 15.60 83.51
CA GLY A 3 -1.98 17.07 83.53
C GLY A 3 -3.36 17.63 83.12
N GLU A 4 -3.62 18.87 83.50
CA GLU A 4 -4.81 19.73 83.22
C GLU A 4 -5.38 19.59 81.78
N SER A 5 -6.69 19.45 81.54
CA SER A 5 -7.83 20.40 81.66
C SER A 5 -8.30 20.96 80.31
N SER A 6 -9.59 20.76 80.02
CA SER A 6 -10.50 21.67 79.28
C SER A 6 -10.36 21.93 77.76
N GLN A 7 -11.56 22.01 77.15
CA GLN A 7 -11.99 22.91 76.06
C GLN A 7 -11.79 22.56 74.56
N GLN A 8 -12.82 23.00 73.80
CA GLN A 8 -12.85 23.45 72.39
C GLN A 8 -12.96 22.42 71.22
N GLN A 9 -14.19 22.38 70.67
CA GLN A 9 -14.58 22.16 69.26
C GLN A 9 -13.98 23.31 68.37
N PRO A 10 -13.77 23.23 67.03
CA PRO A 10 -14.55 22.54 65.97
C PRO A 10 -13.59 21.72 65.02
N PRO A 11 -13.60 21.69 63.65
CA PRO A 11 -14.36 22.38 62.57
C PRO A 11 -15.29 21.47 61.72
N ASP A 12 -15.93 22.03 60.69
CA ASP A 12 -16.54 21.31 59.56
C ASP A 12 -15.48 20.56 58.71
N ALA A 13 -15.82 19.34 58.27
CA ALA A 13 -14.98 18.56 57.37
C ALA A 13 -15.11 19.05 55.91
N ALA A 14 -14.14 19.85 55.47
CA ALA A 14 -13.99 20.22 54.07
C ALA A 14 -13.70 18.99 53.20
N ASN A 15 -14.60 18.67 52.26
CA ASN A 15 -14.26 17.80 51.14
C ASN A 15 -13.43 18.60 50.14
N GLN A 16 -12.12 18.38 50.17
CA GLN A 16 -11.22 18.78 49.10
C GLN A 16 -11.42 17.81 47.93
N ASP A 17 -11.85 18.33 46.78
CA ASP A 17 -11.74 17.62 45.50
C ASP A 17 -10.87 18.47 44.58
N GLU A 18 -9.56 18.40 44.83
CA GLU A 18 -8.53 19.20 44.17
C GLU A 18 -8.21 18.60 42.79
N ALA A 19 -9.14 18.77 41.85
CA ALA A 19 -8.90 18.42 40.46
C ALA A 19 -7.75 19.28 39.90
N PRO A 20 -6.68 18.70 39.31
CA PRO A 20 -5.61 19.48 38.74
C PRO A 20 -6.17 20.32 37.59
N SER A 21 -5.93 21.63 37.66
CA SER A 21 -6.41 22.59 36.66
C SER A 21 -5.72 22.34 35.33
N ALA A 22 -6.30 21.45 34.53
CA ALA A 22 -5.93 21.26 33.14
C ALA A 22 -6.25 22.56 32.41
N SER A 23 -5.22 23.33 32.08
CA SER A 23 -5.29 24.52 31.23
C SER A 23 -5.67 24.12 29.81
N GLY A 24 -6.95 23.76 29.62
CA GLY A 24 -7.52 23.40 28.33
C GLY A 24 -7.41 24.59 27.39
N PHE A 25 -6.53 24.47 26.39
CA PHE A 25 -6.43 25.43 25.30
C PHE A 25 -7.74 25.42 24.50
N ARG A 26 -8.66 26.30 24.89
CA ARG A 26 -9.92 26.53 24.19
C ARG A 26 -9.62 27.32 22.92
N LEU A 27 -9.42 26.59 21.82
CA LEU A 27 -9.24 27.15 20.48
C LEU A 27 -10.39 28.10 20.13
N ASP A 28 -10.09 29.23 19.48
CA ASP A 28 -11.12 30.12 18.94
C ASP A 28 -11.83 29.42 17.76
N PRO A 29 -13.12 29.69 17.49
CA PRO A 29 -13.79 29.12 16.31
C PRO A 29 -13.07 29.41 14.99
N LYS A 30 -12.29 30.49 14.89
CA LYS A 30 -11.43 30.77 13.73
C LYS A 30 -10.27 29.79 13.61
N ASP A 31 -9.60 29.45 14.72
CA ASP A 31 -8.50 28.48 14.71
C ASP A 31 -9.00 27.09 14.30
N ILE A 32 -10.19 26.71 14.78
CA ILE A 32 -10.88 25.48 14.38
C ILE A 32 -11.18 25.51 12.87
N GLN A 33 -11.68 26.63 12.33
CA GLN A 33 -11.94 26.77 10.90
C GLN A 33 -10.65 26.68 10.08
N ILE A 34 -9.55 27.33 10.49
CA ILE A 34 -8.24 27.24 9.84
C ILE A 34 -7.73 25.79 9.80
N ILE A 35 -7.92 25.02 10.87
CA ILE A 35 -7.57 23.59 10.91
C ILE A 35 -8.46 22.79 9.93
N VAL A 36 -9.77 23.03 9.90
CA VAL A 36 -10.71 22.36 8.99
C VAL A 36 -10.37 22.67 7.52
N ASP A 37 -10.09 23.93 7.20
CA ASP A 37 -9.75 24.38 5.86
C ASP A 37 -8.41 23.77 5.43
N SER A 38 -7.39 23.80 6.29
CA SER A 38 -6.08 23.16 6.04
C SER A 38 -6.18 21.66 5.78
N VAL A 39 -7.05 20.95 6.51
CA VAL A 39 -7.30 19.51 6.30
C VAL A 39 -8.07 19.26 5.01
N THR A 40 -9.00 20.16 4.66
CA THR A 40 -9.80 20.09 3.43
C THR A 40 -8.94 20.36 2.20
N GLU A 41 -8.08 21.38 2.23
CA GLU A 41 -7.09 21.68 1.19
C GLU A 41 -6.06 20.56 1.05
N GLN A 42 -5.53 19.99 2.14
CA GLN A 42 -4.66 18.81 2.05
C GLN A 42 -5.37 17.59 1.45
N SER A 43 -6.67 17.43 1.71
CA SER A 43 -7.46 16.34 1.13
C SER A 43 -7.68 16.56 -0.37
N GLN A 44 -8.02 17.78 -0.79
CA GLN A 44 -8.19 18.14 -2.20
C GLN A 44 -6.87 18.08 -2.98
N ALA A 45 -5.75 18.52 -2.40
CA ALA A 45 -4.41 18.42 -2.99
C ALA A 45 -3.92 16.97 -3.14
N ARG A 46 -4.44 16.03 -2.32
CA ARG A 46 -4.22 14.58 -2.50
C ARG A 46 -5.21 13.93 -3.48
N GLN A 47 -6.27 14.63 -3.88
CA GLN A 47 -7.29 14.17 -4.85
C GLN A 47 -7.08 14.73 -6.26
N SER A 48 -6.29 15.80 -6.43
CA SER A 48 -6.06 16.45 -7.72
C SER A 48 -5.08 15.73 -8.67
N SER A 49 -4.50 14.61 -8.24
CA SER A 49 -3.86 13.64 -9.14
C SER A 49 -4.81 12.48 -9.45
N SER A 50 -5.77 12.74 -10.35
CA SER A 50 -6.43 11.67 -11.10
C SER A 50 -5.43 11.07 -12.10
N SER A 51 -4.44 10.32 -11.59
CA SER A 51 -3.94 9.20 -12.37
C SER A 51 -5.08 8.19 -12.46
N LEU A 52 -5.47 7.85 -13.69
CA LEU A 52 -6.49 6.83 -13.92
C LEU A 52 -5.91 5.49 -13.45
N ALA A 53 -6.21 5.12 -12.20
CA ALA A 53 -5.91 3.81 -11.67
C ALA A 53 -6.54 2.76 -12.62
N PRO A 54 -5.81 1.70 -13.02
CA PRO A 54 -6.35 0.72 -13.96
C PRO A 54 -7.62 0.08 -13.41
N VAL A 55 -8.68 0.09 -14.22
CA VAL A 55 -9.96 -0.53 -13.85
C VAL A 55 -9.90 -2.01 -14.20
N PHE A 56 -9.87 -2.87 -13.17
CA PHE A 56 -9.88 -4.32 -13.33
C PHE A 56 -11.32 -4.88 -13.27
N LYS A 57 -11.64 -5.78 -14.19
CA LYS A 57 -12.82 -6.66 -14.22
C LYS A 57 -12.77 -7.67 -13.07
N ARG A 58 -11.57 -8.11 -12.67
CA ARG A 58 -11.36 -9.02 -11.53
C ARG A 58 -10.82 -8.28 -10.31
N GLU A 59 -11.63 -8.24 -9.26
CA GLU A 59 -11.30 -7.65 -7.95
C GLU A 59 -10.00 -8.21 -7.35
N GLY A 60 -9.72 -9.50 -7.53
CA GLY A 60 -8.49 -10.14 -7.05
C GLY A 60 -7.21 -9.65 -7.74
N TYR A 61 -7.31 -9.04 -8.93
CA TYR A 61 -6.19 -8.39 -9.61
C TYR A 61 -6.06 -6.92 -9.20
N ALA A 62 -7.17 -6.19 -9.01
CA ALA A 62 -7.17 -4.86 -8.42
C ALA A 62 -6.43 -4.84 -7.07
N LYS A 63 -6.81 -5.73 -6.15
CA LYS A 63 -6.18 -5.86 -4.82
C LYS A 63 -4.67 -6.15 -4.89
N GLN A 64 -4.23 -6.95 -5.86
CA GLN A 64 -2.81 -7.22 -6.06
C GLN A 64 -2.07 -6.03 -6.66
N TYR A 65 -2.66 -5.34 -7.63
CA TYR A 65 -2.10 -4.12 -8.22
C TYR A 65 -1.92 -3.02 -7.17
N GLU A 66 -2.93 -2.77 -6.34
CA GLU A 66 -2.90 -1.80 -5.24
C GLU A 66 -1.83 -2.16 -4.20
N PHE A 67 -1.71 -3.44 -3.84
CA PHE A 67 -0.68 -3.94 -2.93
C PHE A 67 0.74 -3.69 -3.49
N ASN A 68 0.98 -4.08 -4.74
CA ASN A 68 2.27 -3.86 -5.41
C ASN A 68 2.59 -2.36 -5.52
N ALA A 69 1.61 -1.53 -5.91
CA ALA A 69 1.76 -0.07 -5.98
C ALA A 69 1.97 0.58 -4.60
N SER A 70 1.44 -0.01 -3.53
CA SER A 70 1.73 0.38 -2.15
C SER A 70 3.19 0.07 -1.77
N ILE A 71 3.73 -1.09 -2.19
CA ILE A 71 5.15 -1.42 -1.98
C ILE A 71 6.05 -0.50 -2.79
N ILE A 72 5.79 -0.28 -4.09
CA ILE A 72 6.58 0.65 -4.94
C ILE A 72 6.68 2.04 -4.29
N ARG A 73 5.57 2.58 -3.77
CA ARG A 73 5.57 3.88 -3.06
C ARG A 73 6.42 3.90 -1.79
N LYS A 74 6.57 2.76 -1.10
CA LYS A 74 7.45 2.62 0.07
C LYS A 74 8.92 2.41 -0.31
N LEU A 75 9.18 1.80 -1.46
CA LEU A 75 10.53 1.54 -1.97
C LEU A 75 11.15 2.75 -2.67
N LEU A 76 10.36 3.60 -3.35
CA LEU A 76 10.85 4.76 -4.11
C LEU A 76 11.85 5.64 -3.31
N PRO A 77 11.58 6.07 -2.06
CA PRO A 77 12.54 6.86 -1.28
C PRO A 77 13.83 6.11 -0.94
N LEU A 78 13.82 4.77 -0.98
CA LEU A 78 14.98 3.95 -0.64
C LEU A 78 16.00 3.83 -1.79
N GLN A 79 15.65 4.28 -3.01
CA GLN A 79 16.60 4.32 -4.13
C GLN A 79 17.74 5.35 -3.92
N GLU A 80 17.56 6.31 -3.02
CA GLU A 80 18.57 7.33 -2.69
C GLU A 80 19.78 6.76 -1.91
N TYR A 81 19.61 5.61 -1.25
CA TYR A 81 20.69 4.95 -0.49
C TYR A 81 21.56 4.10 -1.43
N GLN A 82 22.77 4.58 -1.70
CA GLN A 82 23.63 4.04 -2.76
C GLN A 82 23.94 2.54 -2.57
N GLU A 83 24.08 2.08 -1.32
CA GLU A 83 24.39 0.69 -0.94
C GLU A 83 23.29 -0.32 -1.31
N ILE A 84 22.03 0.13 -1.39
CA ILE A 84 20.87 -0.73 -1.71
C ILE A 84 20.15 -0.32 -2.99
N SER A 85 20.52 0.83 -3.58
CA SER A 85 19.87 1.47 -4.72
C SER A 85 19.56 0.52 -5.89
N LEU A 86 20.50 -0.37 -6.25
CA LEU A 86 20.33 -1.36 -7.31
C LEU A 86 19.24 -2.39 -6.95
N ILE A 87 19.33 -3.00 -5.76
CA ILE A 87 18.36 -4.00 -5.27
C ILE A 87 16.95 -3.40 -5.16
N VAL A 88 16.85 -2.15 -4.70
CA VAL A 88 15.57 -1.42 -4.61
C VAL A 88 15.00 -1.13 -6.00
N SER A 89 15.86 -0.77 -6.96
CA SER A 89 15.46 -0.49 -8.35
C SER A 89 14.96 -1.75 -9.04
N ASP A 90 15.65 -2.88 -8.89
CA ASP A 90 15.24 -4.19 -9.42
C ASP A 90 13.89 -4.60 -8.82
N ALA A 91 13.72 -4.49 -7.50
CA ALA A 91 12.45 -4.81 -6.83
C ALA A 91 11.27 -3.92 -7.29
N ILE A 92 11.52 -2.63 -7.57
CA ILE A 92 10.51 -1.73 -8.15
C ILE A 92 10.17 -2.17 -9.58
N HIS A 93 11.17 -2.51 -10.39
CA HIS A 93 10.99 -2.96 -11.77
C HIS A 93 10.18 -4.27 -11.86
N ASP A 94 10.46 -5.24 -10.98
CA ASP A 94 9.71 -6.49 -10.89
C ASP A 94 8.24 -6.27 -10.52
N LEU A 95 7.98 -5.37 -9.56
CA LEU A 95 6.61 -5.01 -9.15
C LEU A 95 5.85 -4.24 -10.25
N GLN A 96 6.54 -3.38 -11.01
CA GLN A 96 5.97 -2.73 -12.19
C GLN A 96 5.63 -3.76 -13.28
N THR A 97 6.56 -4.65 -13.61
CA THR A 97 6.37 -5.73 -14.59
C THR A 97 5.22 -6.66 -14.19
N ARG A 98 5.10 -6.99 -12.89
CA ARG A 98 3.94 -7.73 -12.35
C ARG A 98 2.63 -6.95 -12.52
N ASN A 99 2.64 -5.64 -12.31
CA ASN A 99 1.46 -4.79 -12.50
C ASN A 99 1.02 -4.70 -13.97
N GLU A 100 1.96 -4.63 -14.92
CA GLU A 100 1.65 -4.77 -16.35
C GLU A 100 1.08 -6.15 -16.68
N THR A 101 1.68 -7.21 -16.11
CA THR A 101 1.22 -8.60 -16.27
C THR A 101 -0.20 -8.80 -15.76
N LEU A 102 -0.57 -8.18 -14.63
CA LEU A 102 -1.94 -8.22 -14.10
C LEU A 102 -2.96 -7.55 -15.03
N LYS A 103 -2.61 -6.40 -15.65
CA LYS A 103 -3.48 -5.74 -16.62
C LYS A 103 -3.67 -6.60 -17.88
N ILE A 104 -2.57 -7.11 -18.45
CA ILE A 104 -2.63 -8.02 -19.61
C ILE A 104 -3.45 -9.26 -19.27
N ALA A 105 -3.27 -9.84 -18.08
CA ALA A 105 -4.07 -10.99 -17.65
C ALA A 105 -5.56 -10.66 -17.57
N ASP A 106 -5.93 -9.44 -17.16
CA ASP A 106 -7.32 -9.01 -17.02
C ASP A 106 -8.01 -8.64 -18.34
N ASP A 107 -7.26 -8.08 -19.27
CA ASP A 107 -7.75 -7.72 -20.61
C ASP A 107 -7.69 -8.87 -21.61
N HIS A 108 -6.66 -9.71 -21.52
CA HIS A 108 -6.32 -10.75 -22.49
C HIS A 108 -5.95 -12.08 -21.81
N PRO A 109 -6.89 -12.73 -21.09
CA PRO A 109 -6.62 -14.03 -20.44
C PRO A 109 -6.13 -15.11 -21.42
N GLU A 110 -6.53 -15.03 -22.70
CA GLU A 110 -6.09 -15.91 -23.79
C GLU A 110 -4.58 -15.90 -24.03
N VAL A 111 -3.87 -14.80 -23.72
CA VAL A 111 -2.41 -14.71 -23.87
C VAL A 111 -1.70 -15.75 -22.99
N PHE A 112 -2.19 -15.96 -21.77
CA PHE A 112 -1.60 -16.93 -20.85
C PHE A 112 -1.87 -18.37 -21.29
N GLN A 113 -3.05 -18.63 -21.85
CA GLN A 113 -3.37 -19.95 -22.43
C GLN A 113 -2.53 -20.24 -23.69
N PHE A 114 -2.29 -19.23 -24.54
CA PHE A 114 -1.36 -19.35 -25.67
C PHE A 114 0.07 -19.67 -25.20
N LEU A 115 0.57 -18.97 -24.17
CA LEU A 115 1.90 -19.22 -23.61
C LEU A 115 2.00 -20.63 -22.99
N GLU A 116 0.97 -21.09 -22.28
CA GLU A 116 0.91 -22.44 -21.72
C GLU A 116 0.92 -23.51 -22.83
N ASN A 117 0.12 -23.32 -23.87
CA ASN A 117 0.08 -24.23 -25.02
C ASN A 117 1.40 -24.26 -25.79
N ARG A 118 2.06 -23.10 -25.96
CA ARG A 118 3.41 -23.00 -26.54
C ARG A 118 4.44 -23.73 -25.68
N SER A 119 4.41 -23.57 -24.36
CA SER A 119 5.31 -24.27 -23.43
C SER A 119 5.15 -25.80 -23.51
N LYS A 120 3.90 -26.28 -23.56
CA LYS A 120 3.58 -27.70 -23.78
C LYS A 120 4.10 -28.19 -25.13
N ALA A 121 3.95 -27.41 -26.20
CA ALA A 121 4.44 -27.76 -27.54
C ALA A 121 5.97 -27.86 -27.58
N GLU A 122 6.71 -26.89 -27.02
CA GLU A 122 8.17 -26.97 -26.94
C GLU A 122 8.65 -28.14 -26.07
N THR A 123 7.96 -28.46 -24.98
CA THR A 123 8.22 -29.68 -24.19
C THR A 123 7.99 -30.95 -25.00
N LEU A 124 6.93 -30.98 -25.84
CA LEU A 124 6.64 -32.14 -26.68
C LEU A 124 7.70 -32.34 -27.79
N LYS A 125 8.23 -31.25 -28.37
CA LYS A 125 9.37 -31.29 -29.31
C LYS A 125 10.63 -31.86 -28.68
N THR A 126 10.92 -31.55 -27.41
CA THR A 126 12.13 -32.07 -26.73
C THR A 126 11.96 -33.52 -26.26
N MET A 127 10.73 -33.96 -26.01
CA MET A 127 10.43 -35.36 -25.66
C MET A 127 10.38 -36.32 -26.86
N ASP A 128 9.98 -35.87 -28.05
CA ASP A 128 10.05 -36.64 -29.30
C ASP A 128 10.88 -35.91 -30.38
N PRO A 129 12.14 -36.34 -30.60
CA PRO A 129 13.02 -35.73 -31.60
C PRO A 129 12.45 -35.71 -33.03
N LYS A 130 11.66 -36.72 -33.42
CA LYS A 130 11.07 -36.79 -34.77
C LYS A 130 9.96 -35.75 -34.93
N LEU A 131 9.19 -35.52 -33.87
CA LEU A 131 8.18 -34.47 -33.84
C LEU A 131 8.82 -33.07 -33.86
N GLY A 132 9.97 -32.92 -33.18
CA GLY A 132 10.80 -31.72 -33.26
C GLY A 132 11.23 -31.39 -34.71
N GLU A 133 11.84 -32.36 -35.41
CA GLU A 133 12.22 -32.22 -36.82
C GLU A 133 11.02 -31.90 -37.74
N PHE A 134 9.86 -32.52 -37.49
CA PHE A 134 8.64 -32.24 -38.24
C PHE A 134 8.13 -30.80 -38.02
N MET A 135 8.14 -30.28 -36.79
CA MET A 135 7.72 -28.90 -36.53
C MET A 135 8.65 -27.86 -37.16
N GLU A 136 9.97 -28.09 -37.18
CA GLU A 136 10.91 -27.18 -37.84
C GLU A 136 10.83 -27.23 -39.38
N THR A 137 10.40 -28.35 -39.97
CA THR A 137 10.14 -28.43 -41.43
C THR A 137 8.83 -27.78 -41.85
N LEU A 138 7.81 -27.75 -40.98
CA LEU A 138 6.62 -26.91 -41.19
C LEU A 138 6.97 -25.43 -41.12
N LYS A 139 7.70 -25.01 -40.09
CA LYS A 139 8.04 -23.60 -39.85
C LYS A 139 8.84 -22.95 -41.00
N LYS A 140 9.72 -23.72 -41.65
CA LYS A 140 10.47 -23.30 -42.86
C LYS A 140 9.65 -23.19 -44.15
N LYS A 141 8.35 -23.52 -44.10
CA LYS A 141 7.45 -23.52 -45.27
C LYS A 141 6.48 -22.34 -45.27
N ASP A 142 6.40 -21.63 -44.14
CA ASP A 142 5.60 -20.42 -43.93
C ASP A 142 6.45 -19.13 -43.97
N GLU A 143 7.76 -19.26 -44.24
CA GLU A 143 8.72 -18.17 -44.56
C GLU A 143 8.98 -18.08 -46.08
#